data_AF-A0A3N9NCA6-F1
#
_entry.id   AF-A0A3N9NCA6-F1
#
_cell.length_a   1.000
_cell.length_b   1.000
_cell.length_c   1.000
_cell.angle_alpha   90.00
_cell.angle_beta   90.00
_cell.angle_gamma   90.00
#
_symmetry.space_group_name_H-M   'P 1'
#
loop_
_entity.id
_entity.type
_entity.pdbx_description
1 polymer ?
#
loop_
_entity_poly.entity_id
_entity_poly.type
_entity_poly.pdbx_seq_one_letter_code
_entity_poly.pdbx_strand_id
1 'polypeptide(L)'
;MKRSFKIFISLFLLIPFLVYSQFTTIDYKIHNVGKVRQFVSNFGTLDDSFENQPYTRYRGLLWCEMPAGSNEEHMYQGGIWIGGITPNGDTLVSVTRTHFTPPEFFPTAEPWDTLWVVKKGDTVDIPYWNNYGAVSDQDFICRYSDYNITNIENHVPLFLDVIQYSYAWSSAPLDEFIIYNYDV
;
A
#
# COMPACT_ATOMS: atom_id res chain seq x y z
N MET A 1 -56.11 -35.27 -34.93
CA MET A 1 -55.70 -34.72 -33.62
C MET A 1 -54.19 -34.47 -33.62
N LYS A 2 -53.74 -33.23 -33.85
CA LYS A 2 -52.33 -32.85 -33.72
C LYS A 2 -52.22 -31.94 -32.49
N ARG A 3 -51.58 -32.41 -31.42
CA ARG A 3 -51.27 -31.59 -30.24
C ARG A 3 -49.95 -30.86 -30.48
N SER A 4 -49.99 -29.55 -30.59
CA SER A 4 -48.80 -28.70 -30.64
C SER A 4 -48.29 -28.45 -29.22
N PHE A 5 -47.07 -28.88 -28.93
CA PHE A 5 -46.39 -28.62 -27.67
C PHE A 5 -45.68 -27.26 -27.81
N LYS A 6 -46.16 -26.24 -27.09
CA LYS A 6 -45.50 -24.93 -27.03
C LYS A 6 -44.49 -24.94 -25.88
N ILE A 7 -43.20 -25.00 -26.22
CA ILE A 7 -42.11 -24.79 -25.26
C ILE A 7 -42.01 -23.29 -25.02
N PHE A 8 -42.38 -22.85 -23.81
CA PHE A 8 -42.08 -21.50 -23.35
C PHE A 8 -40.62 -21.48 -22.88
N ILE A 9 -39.73 -20.94 -23.69
CA ILE A 9 -38.36 -20.61 -23.27
C ILE A 9 -38.47 -19.30 -22.48
N SER A 10 -38.43 -19.40 -21.15
CA SER A 10 -38.31 -18.24 -20.29
C SER A 10 -36.85 -17.77 -20.35
N LEU A 11 -36.56 -16.72 -21.12
CA LEU A 11 -35.29 -16.01 -21.03
C LEU A 11 -35.22 -15.39 -19.63
N PHE A 12 -34.43 -15.97 -18.74
CA PHE A 12 -34.00 -15.27 -17.53
C PHE A 12 -33.13 -14.11 -18.00
N LEU A 13 -33.69 -12.90 -18.02
CA LEU A 13 -32.91 -11.66 -18.07
C LEU A 13 -32.05 -11.64 -16.81
N LEU A 14 -30.82 -12.14 -16.93
CA LEU A 14 -29.73 -11.83 -16.03
C LEU A 14 -29.56 -10.32 -16.09
N ILE A 15 -30.23 -9.61 -15.17
CA ILE A 15 -29.82 -8.26 -14.80
C ILE A 15 -28.37 -8.45 -14.35
N PRO A 16 -27.36 -7.89 -15.04
CA PRO A 16 -26.03 -7.92 -14.50
C PRO A 16 -26.11 -7.12 -13.20
N PHE A 17 -26.09 -7.82 -12.07
CA PHE A 17 -25.54 -7.21 -10.88
C PHE A 17 -24.19 -6.67 -11.33
N LEU A 18 -23.99 -5.36 -11.22
CA LEU A 18 -22.71 -4.74 -11.50
C LEU A 18 -21.75 -5.32 -10.46
N VAL A 19 -21.08 -6.41 -10.82
CA VAL A 19 -19.99 -6.99 -10.06
C VAL A 19 -18.83 -6.04 -10.30
N TYR A 20 -18.70 -5.05 -9.43
CA TYR A 20 -17.54 -4.18 -9.42
C TYR A 20 -16.37 -5.00 -8.87
N SER A 21 -15.39 -5.29 -9.72
CA SER A 21 -14.10 -5.76 -9.23
C SER A 21 -13.46 -4.63 -8.44
N GLN A 22 -12.91 -4.95 -7.26
CA GLN A 22 -12.04 -4.02 -6.55
C GLN A 22 -10.70 -3.98 -7.29
N PHE A 23 -10.21 -2.78 -7.56
CA PHE A 23 -8.91 -2.56 -8.18
C PHE A 23 -8.07 -1.69 -7.26
N THR A 24 -6.77 -1.90 -7.31
CA THR A 24 -5.78 -1.10 -6.62
C THR A 24 -4.71 -0.68 -7.62
N THR A 25 -4.23 0.55 -7.48
CA THR A 25 -3.11 1.06 -8.28
C THR A 25 -1.87 1.07 -7.38
N ILE A 26 -0.90 0.19 -7.66
CA ILE A 26 0.32 0.12 -6.88
C ILE A 26 1.34 1.11 -7.44
N ASP A 27 1.93 1.90 -6.54
CA ASP A 27 3.03 2.82 -6.81
C ASP A 27 4.13 2.64 -5.77
N TYR A 28 5.36 2.99 -6.14
CA TYR A 28 6.50 2.97 -5.24
C TYR A 28 7.51 4.06 -5.59
N LYS A 29 8.32 4.42 -4.60
CA LYS A 29 9.40 5.41 -4.69
C LYS A 29 10.58 4.94 -3.84
N ILE A 30 11.71 5.63 -3.99
CA ILE A 30 12.92 5.34 -3.23
C ILE A 30 13.39 6.64 -2.59
N HIS A 31 13.49 6.64 -1.26
CA HIS A 31 14.20 7.71 -0.57
C HIS A 31 15.66 7.66 -1.01
N ASN A 32 16.22 8.78 -1.46
CA ASN A 32 17.54 8.80 -2.08
C ASN A 32 18.28 10.14 -1.93
N VAL A 33 17.83 11.00 -1.00
CA VAL A 33 18.48 12.29 -0.72
C VAL A 33 19.57 12.18 0.34
N GLY A 34 19.45 11.23 1.29
CA GLY A 34 20.44 10.97 2.34
C GLY A 34 21.36 9.79 2.01
N LYS A 35 22.11 9.32 3.03
CA LYS A 35 22.98 8.14 2.94
C LYS A 35 22.22 6.82 3.02
N VAL A 36 20.99 6.82 3.55
CA VAL A 36 20.08 5.68 3.53
C VAL A 36 19.20 5.77 2.30
N ARG A 37 19.26 4.75 1.44
CA ARG A 37 18.30 4.56 0.36
C ARG A 37 17.25 3.54 0.78
N GLN A 38 15.98 3.86 0.59
CA GLN A 38 14.90 2.96 1.02
C GLN A 38 13.72 2.97 0.04
N PHE A 39 13.31 1.78 -0.41
CA PHE A 39 12.08 1.52 -1.14
C PHE A 39 10.87 1.73 -0.23
N VAL A 40 9.84 2.36 -0.75
CA VAL A 40 8.53 2.52 -0.11
C VAL A 40 7.44 2.34 -1.16
N SER A 41 6.41 1.57 -0.84
CA SER A 41 5.20 1.46 -1.65
C SER A 41 4.02 2.27 -1.10
N ASN A 42 3.04 2.57 -1.95
CA ASN A 42 1.81 3.25 -1.54
C ASN A 42 0.83 2.37 -0.75
N PHE A 43 1.18 1.12 -0.46
CA PHE A 43 0.41 0.22 0.41
C PHE A 43 1.20 -0.19 1.66
N GLY A 44 2.26 0.56 1.97
CA GLY A 44 2.96 0.51 3.26
C GLY A 44 4.01 -0.58 3.39
N THR A 45 4.46 -1.18 2.29
CA THR A 45 5.60 -2.10 2.29
C THR A 45 6.91 -1.35 2.07
N LEU A 46 7.97 -1.87 2.69
CA LEU A 46 9.34 -1.34 2.60
C LEU A 46 10.23 -2.23 1.72
N ASP A 47 9.64 -3.19 1.02
CA ASP A 47 10.30 -4.09 0.08
C ASP A 47 9.33 -4.58 -1.00
N ASP A 48 9.90 -5.28 -1.98
CA ASP A 48 9.21 -5.93 -3.10
C ASP A 48 9.47 -7.45 -3.15
N SER A 49 9.75 -8.11 -2.02
CA SER A 49 10.16 -9.53 -2.01
C SER A 49 9.00 -10.51 -2.26
N PHE A 50 7.97 -10.12 -3.00
CA PHE A 50 6.78 -10.96 -3.23
C PHE A 50 7.11 -12.06 -4.26
N GLU A 51 7.50 -13.24 -3.75
CA GLU A 51 8.18 -14.32 -4.50
C GLU A 51 7.52 -14.67 -5.85
N ASN A 52 6.19 -14.59 -5.93
CA ASN A 52 5.45 -15.00 -7.12
C ASN A 52 4.94 -13.84 -7.98
N GLN A 53 4.90 -12.61 -7.48
CA GLN A 53 4.40 -11.43 -8.21
C GLN A 53 5.02 -10.12 -7.67
N PRO A 54 6.33 -9.86 -7.93
CA PRO A 54 6.93 -8.60 -7.54
C PRO A 54 6.15 -7.44 -8.16
N TYR A 55 5.88 -6.43 -7.35
CA TYR A 55 5.21 -5.19 -7.74
C TYR A 55 6.12 -4.34 -8.64
N THR A 56 7.45 -4.46 -8.47
CA THR A 56 8.41 -3.82 -9.37
C THR A 56 8.86 -4.75 -10.48
N ARG A 57 9.26 -4.16 -11.62
CA ARG A 57 9.88 -4.90 -12.73
C ARG A 57 11.42 -4.83 -12.71
N TYR A 58 12.00 -4.40 -11.59
CA TYR A 58 13.43 -4.10 -11.48
C TYR A 58 14.16 -5.23 -10.75
N ARG A 59 14.77 -6.12 -11.54
CA ARG A 59 15.61 -7.20 -11.00
C ARG A 59 16.86 -6.61 -10.33
N GLY A 60 17.17 -7.09 -9.13
CA GLY A 60 18.34 -6.64 -8.38
C GLY A 60 18.18 -5.26 -7.74
N LEU A 61 16.94 -4.74 -7.65
CA LEU A 61 16.66 -3.56 -6.86
C LEU A 61 16.95 -3.86 -5.38
N LEU A 62 17.81 -3.04 -4.76
CA LEU A 62 18.00 -3.02 -3.31
C LEU A 62 16.89 -2.19 -2.68
N TRP A 63 16.24 -2.76 -1.67
CA TRP A 63 15.16 -2.13 -0.93
C TRP A 63 15.68 -1.23 0.15
N CYS A 64 16.74 -1.61 0.87
CA CYS A 64 17.42 -0.74 1.82
C CYS A 64 18.93 -0.83 1.67
N GLU A 65 19.57 0.30 1.38
CA GLU A 65 21.01 0.37 1.20
C GLU A 65 21.60 1.49 2.05
N MET A 66 22.56 1.15 2.90
CA MET A 66 23.38 2.09 3.63
C MET A 66 24.83 1.55 3.76
N PRO A 67 25.87 2.37 3.50
CA PRO A 67 25.79 3.65 2.81
C PRO A 67 25.37 3.47 1.34
N ALA A 68 24.66 4.45 0.77
CA ALA A 68 24.28 4.45 -0.63
C ALA A 68 25.47 4.12 -1.57
N GLY A 69 25.30 3.16 -2.47
CA GLY A 69 26.33 2.64 -3.37
C GLY A 69 27.16 1.47 -2.82
N SER A 70 26.87 0.97 -1.61
CA SER A 70 27.53 -0.23 -1.05
C SER A 70 27.16 -1.53 -1.77
N ASN A 71 26.00 -1.57 -2.43
CA ASN A 71 25.34 -2.75 -2.96
C ASN A 71 24.95 -3.80 -1.90
N GLU A 72 24.78 -3.37 -0.65
CA GLU A 72 24.41 -4.23 0.48
C GLU A 72 22.93 -4.02 0.87
N GLU A 73 22.14 -5.10 0.82
CA GLU A 73 20.73 -5.11 1.24
C GLU A 73 20.61 -5.19 2.76
N HIS A 74 19.74 -4.37 3.34
CA HIS A 74 19.52 -4.31 4.78
C HIS A 74 18.05 -4.51 5.19
N MET A 75 17.13 -4.69 4.22
CA MET A 75 15.71 -4.89 4.47
C MET A 75 15.20 -6.14 3.76
N TYR A 76 14.35 -6.89 4.44
CA TYR A 76 13.58 -7.98 3.85
C TYR A 76 12.23 -8.07 4.56
N GLN A 77 11.14 -7.98 3.80
CA GLN A 77 9.78 -8.11 4.32
C GLN A 77 9.42 -7.08 5.40
N GLY A 78 9.72 -5.81 5.12
CA GLY A 78 9.44 -4.70 6.02
C GLY A 78 8.04 -4.12 5.82
N GLY A 79 7.33 -3.89 6.93
CA GLY A 79 5.99 -3.32 6.96
C GLY A 79 5.46 -3.18 8.38
N ILE A 80 4.24 -2.66 8.54
CA ILE A 80 3.58 -2.52 9.83
C ILE A 80 2.53 -3.60 10.05
N TRP A 81 2.30 -3.89 11.33
CA TRP A 81 1.28 -4.81 11.82
C TRP A 81 0.46 -4.05 12.86
N ILE A 82 -0.85 -3.92 12.63
CA ILE A 82 -1.76 -3.25 13.54
C ILE A 82 -2.71 -4.30 14.11
N GLY A 83 -2.69 -4.46 15.43
CA GLY A 83 -3.53 -5.42 16.14
C GLY A 83 -4.68 -4.76 16.90
N GLY A 84 -5.80 -5.46 17.00
CA GLY A 84 -6.99 -5.02 17.75
C GLY A 84 -7.64 -6.16 18.52
N ILE A 85 -8.45 -5.80 19.52
CA ILE A 85 -9.26 -6.76 20.29
C ILE A 85 -10.73 -6.43 20.08
N THR A 86 -11.52 -7.40 19.62
CA THR A 86 -12.95 -7.22 19.39
C THR A 86 -13.71 -7.11 20.71
N PRO A 87 -14.97 -6.62 20.72
CA PRO A 87 -15.80 -6.61 21.92
C PRO A 87 -16.03 -7.99 22.55
N ASN A 88 -15.88 -9.07 21.77
CA ASN A 88 -16.02 -10.45 22.25
C ASN A 88 -14.69 -11.04 22.78
N GLY A 89 -13.59 -10.30 22.68
CA GLY A 89 -12.27 -10.72 23.13
C GLY A 89 -11.40 -11.42 22.07
N ASP A 90 -11.83 -11.45 20.80
CA ASP A 90 -11.01 -12.00 19.71
C ASP A 90 -9.88 -11.05 19.35
N THR A 91 -8.71 -11.59 19.02
CA THR A 91 -7.56 -10.81 18.54
C THR A 91 -7.55 -10.79 17.01
N LEU A 92 -7.50 -9.60 16.42
CA LEU A 92 -7.39 -9.39 14.99
C LEU A 92 -6.08 -8.66 14.66
N VAL A 93 -5.61 -8.80 13.42
CA VAL A 93 -4.43 -8.10 12.91
C VAL A 93 -4.64 -7.76 11.44
N SER A 94 -4.14 -6.58 11.06
CA SER A 94 -3.99 -6.16 9.66
C SER A 94 -2.51 -5.86 9.40
N VAL A 95 -1.95 -6.36 8.30
CA VAL A 95 -0.51 -6.25 7.99
C VAL A 95 -0.25 -5.71 6.59
N THR A 96 0.76 -4.83 6.46
CA THR A 96 1.21 -4.40 5.12
C THR A 96 2.15 -5.43 4.51
N ARG A 97 2.91 -6.17 5.33
CA ARG A 97 3.92 -7.14 4.89
C ARG A 97 4.06 -8.34 5.82
N THR A 98 4.27 -9.51 5.23
CA THR A 98 4.37 -10.81 5.91
C THR A 98 5.08 -11.80 4.98
N HIS A 99 5.53 -12.94 5.53
CA HIS A 99 6.31 -13.95 4.79
C HIS A 99 5.42 -14.90 3.97
N PHE A 100 4.33 -15.40 4.57
CA PHE A 100 3.54 -16.51 4.00
C PHE A 100 2.09 -16.17 3.70
N THR A 101 1.61 -15.01 4.14
CA THR A 101 0.24 -14.55 3.88
C THR A 101 0.24 -13.40 2.86
N PRO A 102 -0.88 -13.12 2.20
CA PRO A 102 -1.00 -11.92 1.38
C PRO A 102 -0.87 -10.65 2.25
N PRO A 103 -0.45 -9.51 1.68
CA PRO A 103 -0.67 -8.21 2.32
C PRO A 103 -2.17 -7.96 2.49
N GLU A 104 -2.53 -7.23 3.53
CA GLU A 104 -3.93 -6.99 3.92
C GLU A 104 -4.35 -5.54 3.73
N PHE A 105 -3.39 -4.62 3.69
CA PHE A 105 -3.60 -3.22 3.35
C PHE A 105 -3.40 -2.94 1.86
N PHE A 106 -4.30 -2.15 1.29
CA PHE A 106 -4.21 -1.71 -0.11
C PHE A 106 -4.71 -0.26 -0.27
N PRO A 107 -4.14 0.52 -1.20
CA PRO A 107 -4.71 1.77 -1.66
C PRO A 107 -5.92 1.47 -2.55
N THR A 108 -6.74 2.49 -2.81
CA THR A 108 -7.75 2.38 -3.87
C THR A 108 -7.11 2.45 -5.27
N ALA A 109 -7.92 2.38 -6.32
CA ALA A 109 -7.48 2.68 -7.67
C ALA A 109 -7.40 4.18 -7.97
N GLU A 110 -7.85 5.03 -7.04
CA GLU A 110 -7.92 6.48 -7.27
C GLU A 110 -6.52 7.09 -7.39
N PRO A 111 -6.31 8.08 -8.27
CA PRO A 111 -4.98 8.63 -8.53
C PRO A 111 -4.31 9.28 -7.31
N TRP A 112 -5.07 9.67 -6.29
CA TRP A 112 -4.56 10.31 -5.08
C TRP A 112 -4.11 9.35 -3.98
N ASP A 113 -4.45 8.06 -4.06
CA ASP A 113 -3.87 7.03 -3.17
C ASP A 113 -2.52 6.53 -3.72
N THR A 114 -1.80 7.41 -4.42
CA THR A 114 -0.43 7.23 -4.88
C THR A 114 0.58 7.46 -3.75
N LEU A 115 1.88 7.24 -4.02
CA LEU A 115 2.96 7.67 -3.13
C LEU A 115 3.40 9.09 -3.50
N TRP A 116 2.83 10.07 -2.80
CA TRP A 116 3.16 11.48 -2.99
C TRP A 116 4.62 11.73 -2.65
N VAL A 117 5.28 12.59 -3.44
CA VAL A 117 6.65 13.03 -3.20
C VAL A 117 6.64 14.54 -3.04
N VAL A 118 7.03 15.03 -1.87
CA VAL A 118 7.07 16.46 -1.57
C VAL A 118 8.50 16.81 -1.22
N LYS A 119 9.08 17.79 -1.93
CA LYS A 119 10.47 18.19 -1.73
C LYS A 119 10.53 19.48 -0.94
N LYS A 120 11.65 19.72 -0.27
CA LYS A 120 11.86 20.94 0.50
C LYS A 120 11.49 22.20 -0.28
N GLY A 121 10.64 23.01 0.35
CA GLY A 121 10.14 24.27 -0.22
C GLY A 121 8.83 24.11 -1.00
N ASP A 122 8.41 22.88 -1.30
CA ASP A 122 7.12 22.62 -1.94
C ASP A 122 5.98 22.63 -0.92
N THR A 123 4.78 22.92 -1.42
CA THR A 123 3.52 22.74 -0.71
C THR A 123 2.52 22.13 -1.69
N VAL A 124 1.84 21.08 -1.26
CA VAL A 124 0.89 20.32 -2.09
C VAL A 124 -0.44 20.13 -1.37
N ASP A 125 -1.52 20.06 -2.13
CA ASP A 125 -2.83 19.70 -1.62
C ASP A 125 -3.09 18.21 -1.87
N ILE A 126 -2.94 17.41 -0.83
CA ILE A 126 -3.29 15.99 -0.84
C ILE A 126 -4.75 15.89 -0.39
N PRO A 127 -5.63 15.06 -1.02
CA PRO A 127 -7.06 15.06 -0.67
C PRO A 127 -7.38 14.78 0.81
N TYR A 128 -6.51 14.04 1.50
CA TYR A 128 -6.60 13.76 2.94
C TYR A 128 -5.61 14.58 3.78
N TRP A 129 -4.82 15.48 3.17
CA TRP A 129 -3.90 16.38 3.85
C TRP A 129 -3.70 17.69 3.06
N ASN A 130 -4.63 18.61 3.24
CA ASN A 130 -4.63 19.88 2.51
C ASN A 130 -3.49 20.80 2.98
N ASN A 131 -2.89 21.56 2.04
CA ASN A 131 -1.80 22.49 2.30
C ASN A 131 -0.61 21.84 3.04
N TYR A 132 -0.22 20.64 2.62
CA TYR A 132 0.93 19.92 3.17
C TYR A 132 2.23 20.59 2.70
N GLY A 133 2.97 21.19 3.63
CA GLY A 133 4.30 21.73 3.38
C GLY A 133 5.40 20.73 3.71
N ALA A 134 6.43 20.65 2.87
CA ALA A 134 7.54 19.73 3.08
C ALA A 134 8.21 19.93 4.45
N VAL A 135 8.42 18.84 5.18
CA VAL A 135 9.09 18.80 6.48
C VAL A 135 10.58 18.50 6.32
N SER A 136 10.94 17.64 5.36
CA SER A 136 12.31 17.23 5.08
C SER A 136 12.76 17.57 3.65
N ASP A 137 13.95 17.13 3.25
CA ASP A 137 14.42 17.33 1.87
C ASP A 137 13.63 16.45 0.88
N GLN A 138 13.08 15.33 1.35
CA GLN A 138 12.22 14.43 0.60
C GLN A 138 11.22 13.74 1.53
N ASP A 139 9.96 14.12 1.39
CA ASP A 139 8.85 13.49 2.10
C ASP A 139 8.13 12.52 1.17
N PHE A 140 7.75 11.36 1.68
CA PHE A 140 6.75 10.50 1.05
C PHE A 140 5.48 10.46 1.90
N ILE A 141 4.32 10.47 1.25
CA ILE A 141 3.00 10.35 1.89
C ILE A 141 2.13 9.40 1.08
N CYS A 142 1.50 8.43 1.72
CA CYS A 142 0.50 7.56 1.10
C CYS A 142 -0.65 7.23 2.08
N ARG A 143 -1.77 6.78 1.51
CA ARG A 143 -2.92 6.28 2.25
C ARG A 143 -3.28 4.89 1.75
N TYR A 144 -3.57 3.99 2.68
CA TYR A 144 -4.05 2.64 2.39
C TYR A 144 -5.01 2.18 3.50
N SER A 145 -5.83 1.17 3.20
CA SER A 145 -6.77 0.60 4.18
C SER A 145 -6.87 -0.92 4.06
N ASP A 146 -7.35 -1.57 5.10
CA ASP A 146 -7.55 -3.03 5.16
C ASP A 146 -8.92 -3.49 4.66
N TYR A 147 -9.70 -2.58 4.08
CA TYR A 147 -11.04 -2.85 3.57
C TYR A 147 -11.25 -2.42 2.11
N ASN A 148 -10.20 -1.93 1.44
CA ASN A 148 -10.21 -1.62 0.01
C ASN A 148 -10.28 -2.89 -0.85
N ILE A 149 -9.58 -3.94 -0.42
CA ILE A 149 -9.63 -5.29 -1.01
C ILE A 149 -10.21 -6.23 0.05
N THR A 150 -11.36 -6.84 -0.22
CA THR A 150 -12.10 -7.64 0.78
C THR A 150 -12.06 -9.15 0.52
N ASN A 151 -11.43 -9.59 -0.57
CA ASN A 151 -11.32 -11.00 -0.95
C ASN A 151 -9.97 -11.60 -0.53
N ILE A 152 -9.51 -11.29 0.67
CA ILE A 152 -8.26 -11.78 1.25
C ILE A 152 -8.58 -12.99 2.13
N GLU A 153 -7.90 -14.11 1.88
CA GLU A 153 -8.15 -15.35 2.60
C GLU A 153 -7.78 -15.20 4.07
N ASN A 154 -8.63 -15.69 4.98
CA ASN A 154 -8.40 -15.70 6.43
C ASN A 154 -8.14 -14.33 7.07
N HIS A 155 -8.59 -13.24 6.42
CA HIS A 155 -8.50 -11.89 6.95
C HIS A 155 -9.88 -11.35 7.35
N VAL A 156 -9.96 -10.69 8.51
CA VAL A 156 -11.14 -9.94 8.95
C VAL A 156 -10.68 -8.49 9.17
N PRO A 157 -11.13 -7.54 8.34
CA PRO A 157 -10.70 -6.15 8.43
C PRO A 157 -10.99 -5.53 9.80
N LEU A 158 -10.02 -4.77 10.30
CA LEU A 158 -10.17 -3.85 11.42
C LEU A 158 -10.84 -2.53 11.00
N PHE A 159 -11.02 -2.31 9.69
CA PHE A 159 -11.56 -1.08 9.09
C PHE A 159 -10.70 0.15 9.37
N LEU A 160 -9.39 -0.01 9.18
CA LEU A 160 -8.38 1.01 9.44
C LEU A 160 -8.04 1.78 8.17
N ASP A 161 -8.06 3.10 8.27
CA ASP A 161 -7.38 4.00 7.34
C ASP A 161 -5.99 4.28 7.91
N VAL A 162 -4.94 4.09 7.11
CA VAL A 162 -3.58 4.44 7.52
C VAL A 162 -3.04 5.50 6.58
N ILE A 163 -2.60 6.62 7.14
CA ILE A 163 -1.77 7.61 6.44
C ILE A 163 -0.33 7.38 6.90
N GLN A 164 0.48 6.81 6.01
CA GLN A 164 1.91 6.64 6.24
C GLN A 164 2.65 7.81 5.62
N TYR A 165 3.61 8.36 6.37
CA TYR A 165 4.50 9.37 5.83
C TYR A 165 5.91 9.24 6.38
N SER A 166 6.89 9.52 5.53
CA SER A 166 8.29 9.34 5.84
C SER A 166 9.17 10.49 5.38
N TYR A 167 10.23 10.74 6.15
CA TYR A 167 11.09 11.92 6.03
C TYR A 167 12.55 11.54 5.86
N ALA A 168 13.21 12.14 4.87
CA ALA A 168 14.63 11.97 4.60
C ALA A 168 15.32 13.32 4.39
N TRP A 169 16.49 13.48 5.00
CA TRP A 169 17.33 14.67 4.85
C TRP A 169 18.60 14.35 4.08
N SER A 170 19.14 15.36 3.41
CA SER A 170 20.36 15.28 2.59
C SER A 170 21.62 15.76 3.31
N SER A 171 21.48 16.23 4.55
CA SER A 171 22.60 16.82 5.31
C SER A 171 22.72 16.27 6.72
N ALA A 172 23.96 16.07 7.14
CA ALA A 172 24.30 15.64 8.49
C ALA A 172 23.77 16.63 9.55
N PRO A 173 23.31 16.12 10.72
CA PRO A 173 23.35 14.73 11.16
C PRO A 173 22.10 13.89 10.79
N LEU A 174 21.21 14.42 9.96
CA LEU A 174 19.91 13.80 9.67
C LEU A 174 19.92 12.92 8.40
N ASP A 175 21.06 12.84 7.70
CA ASP A 175 21.22 12.09 6.45
C ASP A 175 21.47 10.58 6.65
N GLU A 176 21.50 10.10 7.88
CA GLU A 176 21.82 8.70 8.24
C GLU A 176 20.61 7.88 8.72
N PHE A 177 19.40 8.42 8.61
CA PHE A 177 18.18 7.71 8.94
C PHE A 177 16.99 8.24 8.12
N ILE A 178 15.89 7.48 8.15
CA ILE A 178 14.59 7.88 7.64
C ILE A 178 13.60 7.76 8.79
N ILE A 179 12.78 8.79 9.00
CA ILE A 179 11.71 8.74 10.01
C ILE A 179 10.44 8.26 9.30
N TYR A 180 9.76 7.28 9.89
CA TYR A 180 8.44 6.83 9.46
C TYR A 180 7.41 7.18 10.54
N ASN A 181 6.27 7.69 10.10
CA ASN A 181 5.11 7.97 10.95
C ASN A 181 3.87 7.33 10.33
N TYR A 182 2.91 7.03 11.20
CA TYR A 182 1.68 6.34 10.87
C TYR A 182 0.54 6.97 11.66
N ASP A 183 -0.39 7.59 10.96
CA ASP A 183 -1.67 8.00 11.52
C ASP A 183 -2.71 6.92 11.18
N VAL A 184 -3.38 6.40 12.21
CA VAL A 184 -4.34 5.27 12.17
C VAL A 184 -5.66 5.68 12.80
#